data_AF-D6SPU3-F1
#
_entry.id   AF-D6SPU3-F1
#
_cell.length_a   1.000
_cell.length_b   1.000
_cell.length_c   1.000
_cell.angle_alpha   90.00
_cell.angle_beta   90.00
_cell.angle_gamma   90.00
#
_symmetry.space_group_name_H-M   'P 1'
#
loop_
_entity.id
_entity.type
_entity.pdbx_description
1 polymer ?
#
loop_
_entity_poly.entity_id
_entity_poly.type
_entity_poly.pdbx_seq_one_letter_code
_entity_poly.pdbx_strand_id
1 'polypeptide(L)'
;MLSFFPWNTVHFAVECCPFSREIRSKLENMARMLQVRGKRMKNQELLSKAAAIRALGKELGSLQDVELIRGCEGHASRLYFQVFDHLLTNKNFSFKGRSKRPPKDPVNALLSFVYTLLTNEVQTAVKTVGLDPYLGALHVIDYGRPSLACDLVEEWRAFLGDRLVLGLINKKSISVDDFVYRDVKDTDFVDEKDLRSKRPVEMKPAICRAFLQSYEKWMQQKILDPVSGKEFGCREYIFKQVQRFEKHLSQKEKYQPFLWAGRV
;
A
#
# COMPACT_ATOMS: atom_id res chain seq x y z
N MET A 1 9.29 -43.10 -5.56
CA MET A 1 10.17 -42.34 -6.46
C MET A 1 9.80 -40.87 -6.31
N LEU A 2 10.29 -40.26 -5.23
CA LEU A 2 10.11 -38.84 -4.91
C LEU A 2 11.34 -38.12 -5.44
N SER A 3 11.18 -37.33 -6.51
CA SER A 3 12.26 -36.51 -7.05
C SER A 3 12.51 -35.33 -6.11
N PHE A 4 13.50 -35.47 -5.25
CA PHE A 4 14.16 -34.36 -4.57
C PHE A 4 14.76 -33.43 -5.63
N PHE A 5 14.17 -32.24 -5.80
CA PHE A 5 14.82 -31.16 -6.52
C PHE A 5 16.02 -30.69 -5.68
N PRO A 6 17.25 -30.67 -6.22
CA PRO A 6 18.40 -30.18 -5.49
C PRO A 6 18.31 -28.66 -5.42
N TRP A 7 18.20 -28.13 -4.20
CA TRP A 7 18.41 -26.72 -3.88
C TRP A 7 19.90 -26.40 -4.06
N ASN A 8 20.39 -26.41 -5.29
CA ASN A 8 21.65 -25.75 -5.61
C ASN A 8 21.39 -24.25 -5.59
N THR A 9 22.27 -23.55 -4.90
CA THR A 9 22.38 -22.11 -4.71
C THR A 9 22.37 -21.39 -6.06
N VAL A 10 21.20 -21.23 -6.66
CA VAL A 10 21.03 -20.38 -7.84
C VAL A 10 21.20 -18.95 -7.36
N HIS A 11 22.19 -18.28 -7.93
CA HIS A 11 22.37 -16.83 -7.88
C HIS A 11 21.02 -16.10 -7.96
N PHE A 12 20.43 -15.77 -6.82
CA PHE A 12 19.34 -14.81 -6.70
C PHE A 12 19.94 -13.40 -6.79
N ALA A 13 20.60 -13.12 -7.92
CA ALA A 13 20.65 -11.75 -8.39
C ALA A 13 19.24 -11.47 -8.89
N VAL A 14 18.39 -11.02 -7.96
CA VAL A 14 17.11 -10.41 -8.32
C VAL A 14 17.45 -9.28 -9.28
N GLU A 15 17.28 -9.51 -10.58
CA GLU A 15 17.44 -8.44 -11.57
C GLU A 15 16.60 -7.25 -11.07
N CYS A 16 17.12 -6.02 -11.10
CA CYS A 16 16.38 -4.85 -10.62
C CYS A 16 15.13 -4.53 -11.47
N CYS A 17 14.99 -5.21 -12.62
CA CYS A 17 14.02 -4.95 -13.68
C CYS A 17 12.55 -5.28 -13.34
N PRO A 18 12.20 -6.40 -12.68
CA PRO A 18 10.84 -6.68 -12.20
C PRO A 18 10.37 -5.50 -11.34
N PHE A 19 11.12 -5.20 -10.27
CA PHE A 19 10.84 -4.27 -9.17
C PHE A 19 10.54 -2.81 -9.58
N SER A 20 11.13 -2.36 -10.69
CA SER A 20 10.78 -1.07 -11.31
C SER A 20 9.29 -0.99 -11.71
N ARG A 21 8.68 -2.13 -12.08
CA ARG A 21 7.30 -2.20 -12.58
C ARG A 21 6.30 -2.16 -11.43
N GLU A 22 6.60 -2.78 -10.29
CA GLU A 22 5.80 -2.72 -9.06
C GLU A 22 5.74 -1.28 -8.56
N ILE A 23 6.87 -0.56 -8.51
CA ILE A 23 6.86 0.86 -8.12
C ILE A 23 6.08 1.69 -9.12
N ARG A 24 6.25 1.43 -10.42
CA ARG A 24 5.47 2.12 -11.44
C ARG A 24 3.97 1.96 -11.20
N SER A 25 3.51 0.77 -10.81
CA SER A 25 2.10 0.54 -10.49
C SER A 25 1.61 1.35 -9.29
N LYS A 26 2.44 1.49 -8.25
CA LYS A 26 2.16 2.36 -7.10
C LYS A 26 1.92 3.80 -7.57
N LEU A 27 2.84 4.34 -8.37
CA LEU A 27 2.74 5.70 -8.91
C LEU A 27 1.50 5.87 -9.78
N GLU A 28 1.23 4.91 -10.66
CA GLU A 28 0.05 4.93 -11.53
C GLU A 28 -1.25 4.88 -10.74
N ASN A 29 -1.36 4.02 -9.71
CA ASN A 29 -2.53 3.92 -8.85
C ASN A 29 -2.73 5.19 -8.00
N MET A 30 -1.67 5.77 -7.44
CA MET A 30 -1.72 7.07 -6.75
C MET A 30 -2.20 8.19 -7.69
N ALA A 31 -1.58 8.32 -8.86
CA ALA A 31 -1.97 9.33 -9.85
C ALA A 31 -3.39 9.13 -10.37
N ARG A 32 -3.84 7.88 -10.52
CA ARG A 32 -5.22 7.56 -10.93
C ARG A 32 -6.21 7.98 -9.85
N MET A 33 -5.92 7.70 -8.59
CA MET A 33 -6.73 8.13 -7.44
C MET A 33 -6.91 9.63 -7.40
N LEU A 34 -5.82 10.39 -7.48
CA LEU A 34 -5.87 11.84 -7.51
C LEU A 34 -6.62 12.37 -8.74
N GLN A 35 -6.44 11.76 -9.92
CA GLN A 35 -7.13 12.19 -11.12
C GLN A 35 -8.64 11.97 -11.06
N VAL A 36 -9.08 10.78 -10.67
CA VAL A 36 -10.51 10.45 -10.59
C VAL A 36 -11.20 11.36 -9.58
N ARG A 37 -10.58 11.56 -8.40
CA ARG A 37 -11.12 12.43 -7.36
C ARG A 37 -11.04 13.91 -7.74
N GLY A 38 -9.92 14.36 -8.32
CA GLY A 38 -9.73 15.72 -8.81
C GLY A 38 -10.78 16.12 -9.84
N LYS A 39 -11.10 15.23 -10.80
CA LYS A 39 -12.20 15.46 -11.76
C LYS A 39 -13.55 15.57 -11.07
N ARG A 40 -13.89 14.62 -10.19
CA ARG A 40 -15.17 14.60 -9.48
C ARG A 40 -15.37 15.81 -8.57
N MET A 41 -14.31 16.25 -7.90
CA MET A 41 -14.33 17.35 -6.94
C MET A 41 -14.01 18.71 -7.57
N LYS A 42 -13.74 18.75 -8.88
CA LYS A 42 -13.28 19.94 -9.61
C LYS A 42 -12.08 20.63 -8.94
N ASN A 43 -11.17 19.84 -8.38
CA ASN A 43 -9.98 20.35 -7.67
C ASN A 43 -8.75 20.28 -8.58
N GLN A 44 -8.24 21.45 -8.97
CA GLN A 44 -7.14 21.56 -9.92
C GLN A 44 -5.79 21.11 -9.34
N GLU A 45 -5.61 21.23 -8.02
CA GLU A 45 -4.37 20.82 -7.38
C GLU A 45 -4.22 19.30 -7.37
N LEU A 46 -5.31 18.57 -7.10
CA LEU A 46 -5.34 17.11 -7.24
C LEU A 46 -4.98 16.68 -8.67
N LEU A 47 -5.51 17.38 -9.68
CA LEU A 47 -5.22 17.09 -11.09
C LEU A 47 -3.75 17.39 -11.45
N SER A 48 -3.21 18.50 -10.97
CA SER A 48 -1.81 18.89 -11.17
C SER A 48 -0.85 17.86 -10.57
N LYS A 49 -1.05 17.48 -9.30
CA LYS A 49 -0.22 16.44 -8.66
C LYS A 49 -0.38 15.08 -9.30
N ALA A 50 -1.59 14.73 -9.76
CA ALA A 50 -1.79 13.51 -10.54
C ALA A 50 -0.95 13.49 -11.83
N ALA A 51 -0.87 14.62 -12.55
CA ALA A 51 -0.05 14.73 -13.75
C ALA A 51 1.45 14.63 -13.44
N ALA A 52 1.91 15.31 -12.38
CA ALA A 52 3.31 15.24 -11.93
C ALA A 52 3.71 13.81 -11.54
N ILE A 53 2.89 13.09 -10.77
CA ILE A 53 3.18 11.69 -10.41
C ILE A 53 3.23 10.79 -11.65
N ARG A 54 2.38 11.01 -12.66
CA ARG A 54 2.48 10.25 -13.92
C ARG A 54 3.76 10.55 -14.69
N ALA A 55 4.24 11.79 -14.66
CA ALA A 55 5.50 12.14 -15.31
C ALA A 55 6.66 11.38 -14.67
N LEU A 56 6.73 11.37 -13.33
CA LEU A 56 7.71 10.57 -12.58
C LEU A 56 7.61 9.07 -12.93
N GLY A 57 6.39 8.54 -13.07
CA GLY A 57 6.18 7.14 -13.45
C GLY A 57 6.68 6.80 -14.86
N LYS A 58 6.70 7.76 -15.78
CA LYS A 58 7.27 7.59 -17.12
C LYS A 58 8.80 7.57 -17.07
N GLU A 59 9.41 8.48 -16.32
CA GLU A 59 10.87 8.57 -16.13
C GLU A 59 11.43 7.29 -15.48
N LEU A 60 10.68 6.71 -14.54
CA LEU A 60 11.07 5.49 -13.85
C LEU A 60 11.31 4.30 -14.80
N GLY A 61 10.59 4.25 -15.93
CA GLY A 61 10.74 3.18 -16.92
C GLY A 61 12.11 3.11 -17.60
N SER A 62 12.92 4.16 -17.52
CA SER A 62 14.29 4.22 -18.06
C SER A 62 15.38 4.11 -17.00
N LEU A 63 15.02 4.15 -15.71
CA LEU A 63 16.00 4.10 -14.62
C LEU A 63 16.43 2.65 -14.36
N GLN A 64 17.74 2.44 -14.18
CA GLN A 64 18.32 1.17 -13.78
C GLN A 64 18.94 1.22 -12.38
N ASP A 65 19.15 2.41 -11.84
CA ASP A 65 19.70 2.65 -10.51
C ASP A 65 18.59 2.60 -9.44
N VAL A 66 18.76 1.70 -8.46
CA VAL A 66 17.80 1.47 -7.38
C VAL A 66 17.63 2.70 -6.48
N GLU A 67 18.69 3.48 -6.23
CA GLU A 67 18.61 4.70 -5.41
C GLU A 67 17.82 5.78 -6.13
N LEU A 68 17.99 5.93 -7.45
CA LEU A 68 17.17 6.85 -8.25
C LEU A 68 15.70 6.41 -8.26
N ILE A 69 15.44 5.11 -8.41
CA ILE A 69 14.10 4.53 -8.35
C ILE A 69 13.43 4.83 -6.98
N ARG A 70 14.16 4.63 -5.87
CA ARG A 70 13.70 4.97 -4.51
C ARG A 70 13.45 6.47 -4.36
N GLY A 71 14.32 7.31 -4.91
CA GLY A 71 14.14 8.77 -4.92
C GLY A 71 12.86 9.20 -5.64
N CYS A 72 12.59 8.64 -6.82
CA CYS A 72 11.36 8.87 -7.58
C CYS A 72 10.11 8.41 -6.81
N GLU A 73 10.17 7.23 -6.18
CA GLU A 73 9.09 6.71 -5.33
C GLU A 73 8.80 7.66 -4.16
N GLY A 74 9.83 8.07 -3.43
CA GLY A 74 9.72 8.99 -2.31
C GLY A 74 9.14 10.35 -2.73
N HIS A 75 9.57 10.88 -3.87
CA HIS A 75 9.03 12.12 -4.44
C HIS A 75 7.55 11.97 -4.79
N ALA A 76 7.16 10.90 -5.50
CA ALA A 76 5.77 10.65 -5.84
C ALA A 76 4.88 10.50 -4.59
N SER A 77 5.35 9.75 -3.59
CA SER A 77 4.67 9.59 -2.29
C SER A 77 4.50 10.94 -1.58
N ARG A 78 5.52 11.82 -1.62
CA ARG A 78 5.42 13.18 -1.05
C ARG A 78 4.36 14.02 -1.77
N LEU A 79 4.35 14.03 -3.10
CA LEU A 79 3.35 14.75 -3.89
C LEU A 79 1.93 14.23 -3.61
N TYR A 80 1.78 12.92 -3.47
CA TYR A 80 0.50 12.29 -3.16
C TYR A 80 -0.03 12.70 -1.78
N PHE A 81 0.79 12.57 -0.73
CA PHE A 81 0.37 12.92 0.62
C PHE A 81 0.23 14.44 0.85
N GLN A 82 0.93 15.27 0.07
CA GLN A 82 0.79 16.74 0.13
C GLN A 82 -0.66 17.19 -0.12
N VAL A 83 -1.38 16.51 -1.02
CA VAL A 83 -2.76 16.88 -1.39
C VAL A 83 -3.81 15.92 -0.84
N PHE A 84 -3.43 15.01 0.06
CA PHE A 84 -4.33 14.01 0.60
C PHE A 84 -5.45 14.63 1.45
N ASP A 85 -5.18 15.75 2.14
CA ASP A 85 -6.19 16.51 2.87
C ASP A 85 -7.37 16.95 1.98
N HIS A 86 -7.10 17.28 0.72
CA HIS A 86 -8.15 17.66 -0.25
C HIS A 86 -9.09 16.50 -0.59
N LEU A 87 -8.73 15.25 -0.28
CA LEU A 87 -9.59 14.08 -0.44
C LEU A 87 -10.56 13.89 0.74
N LEU A 88 -10.37 14.63 1.84
CA LEU A 88 -11.23 14.62 3.02
C LEU A 88 -12.36 15.65 2.84
N THR A 89 -13.58 15.14 2.68
CA THR A 89 -14.79 15.98 2.63
C THR A 89 -15.35 16.22 4.03
N ASN A 90 -15.02 15.37 5.01
CA ASN A 90 -15.36 15.58 6.41
C ASN A 90 -14.35 16.51 7.09
N LYS A 91 -14.76 17.74 7.38
CA LYS A 91 -13.90 18.81 7.93
C LYS A 91 -13.48 18.62 9.39
N ASN A 92 -14.05 17.65 10.09
CA ASN A 92 -13.59 17.28 11.44
C ASN A 92 -12.22 16.59 11.40
N PHE A 93 -11.83 16.03 10.26
CA PHE A 93 -10.52 15.42 10.05
C PHE A 93 -9.62 16.38 9.28
N SER A 94 -8.34 16.39 9.63
CA SER A 94 -7.29 17.08 8.90
C SER A 94 -6.09 16.17 8.72
N PHE A 95 -5.32 16.40 7.66
CA PHE A 95 -4.15 15.63 7.32
C PHE A 95 -3.01 16.54 6.85
N LYS A 96 -2.00 16.73 7.71
CA LYS A 96 -0.86 17.61 7.40
C LYS A 96 0.30 16.90 6.70
N GLY A 97 0.22 15.58 6.58
CA GLY A 97 1.27 14.74 6.00
C GLY A 97 1.33 13.37 6.67
N ARG A 98 2.07 12.43 6.07
CA ARG A 98 2.17 11.07 6.59
C ARG A 98 3.09 11.00 7.80
N SER A 99 2.56 10.56 8.94
CA SER A 99 3.30 10.19 10.16
C SER A 99 3.04 8.72 10.50
N LYS A 100 4.06 7.87 10.39
CA LYS A 100 3.90 6.41 10.47
C LYS A 100 4.10 5.84 11.88
N ARG A 101 5.19 6.23 12.55
CA ARG A 101 5.60 5.67 13.86
C ARG A 101 6.18 6.78 14.74
N PRO A 102 5.40 7.33 15.69
CA PRO A 102 3.97 7.07 15.93
C PRO A 102 3.04 7.92 15.03
N PRO A 103 1.77 7.52 14.84
CA PRO A 103 0.76 8.33 14.15
C PRO A 103 0.40 9.55 15.01
N LYS A 104 0.41 10.73 14.39
CA LYS A 104 0.16 12.01 15.06
C LYS A 104 -1.28 12.51 14.94
N ASP A 105 -2.10 11.87 14.12
CA ASP A 105 -3.51 12.22 13.89
C ASP A 105 -4.36 10.98 13.56
N PRO A 106 -5.70 11.08 13.63
CA PRO A 106 -6.62 9.97 13.35
C PRO A 106 -6.47 9.36 11.96
N VAL A 107 -6.22 10.19 10.94
CA VAL A 107 -6.08 9.72 9.54
C VAL A 107 -4.82 8.88 9.42
N ASN A 108 -3.72 9.32 10.00
CA ASN A 108 -2.47 8.56 10.09
C ASN A 108 -2.62 7.26 10.88
N ALA A 109 -3.43 7.24 11.94
CA ALA A 109 -3.71 6.02 12.70
C ALA A 109 -4.47 4.99 11.83
N LEU A 110 -5.52 5.43 11.12
CA LEU A 110 -6.30 4.58 10.20
C LEU A 110 -5.46 4.06 9.02
N LEU A 111 -4.68 4.94 8.37
CA LEU A 111 -3.80 4.56 7.27
C LEU A 111 -2.72 3.57 7.73
N SER A 112 -2.15 3.76 8.92
CA SER A 112 -1.16 2.81 9.44
C SER A 112 -1.79 1.45 9.70
N PHE A 113 -2.99 1.43 10.27
CA PHE A 113 -3.70 0.19 10.54
C PHE A 113 -4.06 -0.58 9.26
N VAL A 114 -4.66 0.09 8.27
CA VAL A 114 -5.04 -0.58 7.02
C VAL A 114 -3.83 -1.06 6.23
N TYR A 115 -2.71 -0.33 6.26
CA TYR A 115 -1.49 -0.79 5.61
C TYR A 115 -0.91 -2.01 6.29
N THR A 116 -0.97 -2.11 7.62
CA THR A 116 -0.58 -3.34 8.34
C THR A 116 -1.45 -4.52 7.91
N LEU A 117 -2.77 -4.35 7.84
CA LEU A 117 -3.68 -5.43 7.41
C LEU A 117 -3.37 -5.89 5.97
N LEU A 118 -3.22 -4.95 5.03
CA LEU A 118 -2.87 -5.27 3.65
C LEU A 118 -1.51 -5.95 3.52
N THR A 119 -0.50 -5.50 4.29
CA THR A 119 0.81 -6.15 4.28
C THR A 119 0.71 -7.59 4.79
N ASN A 120 -0.14 -7.88 5.79
CA ASN A 120 -0.34 -9.24 6.29
C ASN A 120 -1.02 -10.14 5.25
N GLU A 121 -1.99 -9.64 4.48
CA GLU A 121 -2.62 -10.38 3.37
C GLU A 121 -1.58 -10.76 2.31
N VAL A 122 -0.76 -9.80 1.88
CA VAL A 122 0.30 -10.02 0.89
C VAL A 122 1.36 -10.97 1.44
N GLN A 123 1.80 -10.80 2.70
CA GLN A 123 2.77 -11.69 3.33
C GLN A 123 2.25 -13.13 3.41
N THR A 124 0.96 -13.31 3.72
CA THR A 124 0.33 -14.63 3.74
C THR A 124 0.33 -15.24 2.34
N ALA A 125 -0.03 -14.47 1.31
CA ALA A 125 0.03 -14.92 -0.08
C ALA A 125 1.44 -15.30 -0.52
N VAL A 126 2.45 -14.48 -0.22
CA VAL A 126 3.87 -14.73 -0.53
C VAL A 126 4.34 -16.06 0.08
N LYS A 127 4.06 -16.27 1.37
CA LYS A 127 4.40 -17.55 2.04
C LYS A 127 3.68 -18.74 1.42
N THR A 128 2.40 -18.56 1.06
CA THR A 128 1.57 -19.64 0.51
C THR A 128 2.05 -20.09 -0.87
N VAL A 129 2.60 -19.20 -1.68
CA VAL A 129 3.17 -19.56 -3.00
C VAL A 129 4.61 -20.07 -2.92
N GLY A 130 5.20 -20.16 -1.72
CA GLY A 130 6.56 -20.66 -1.52
C GLY A 130 7.68 -19.65 -1.73
N LEU A 131 7.36 -18.35 -1.85
CA LEU A 131 8.36 -17.29 -1.92
C LEU A 131 8.85 -16.92 -0.50
N ASP A 132 10.13 -16.54 -0.39
CA ASP A 132 10.69 -16.03 0.86
C ASP A 132 10.25 -14.57 1.08
N PRO A 133 9.49 -14.25 2.15
CA PRO A 133 9.00 -12.89 2.41
C PRO A 133 10.11 -11.88 2.73
N TYR A 134 11.32 -12.32 3.09
CA TYR A 134 12.43 -11.44 3.47
C TYR A 134 13.27 -11.00 2.26
N LEU A 135 13.16 -11.68 1.12
CA LEU A 135 13.88 -11.35 -0.11
C LEU A 135 13.14 -10.27 -0.94
N GLY A 136 13.06 -9.06 -0.41
CA GLY A 136 12.63 -7.88 -1.18
C GLY A 136 13.78 -7.27 -1.97
N ALA A 137 13.49 -6.53 -3.04
CA ALA A 137 14.53 -5.87 -3.84
C ALA A 137 14.61 -4.37 -3.57
N LEU A 138 13.49 -3.72 -3.23
CA LEU A 138 13.44 -2.26 -3.10
C LEU A 138 13.60 -1.81 -1.68
N HIS A 139 13.09 -2.56 -0.73
CA HIS A 139 13.36 -2.31 0.67
C HIS A 139 14.64 -3.02 1.07
N VAL A 140 15.57 -2.29 1.70
CA VAL A 140 16.78 -2.87 2.29
C VAL A 140 16.39 -4.10 3.12
N ILE A 141 17.11 -5.19 2.91
CA ILE A 141 16.97 -6.41 3.72
C ILE A 141 17.34 -6.01 5.15
N ASP A 142 16.34 -5.98 6.02
CA ASP A 142 16.49 -5.69 7.44
C ASP A 142 15.93 -6.88 8.22
N TYR A 143 16.59 -7.22 9.33
CA TYR A 143 16.28 -8.44 10.06
C TYR A 143 14.84 -8.42 10.57
N GLY A 144 14.07 -9.45 10.24
CA GLY A 144 12.66 -9.56 10.64
C GLY A 144 11.67 -8.72 9.82
N ARG A 145 12.12 -7.94 8.83
CA ARG A 145 11.23 -7.17 7.95
C ARG A 145 10.81 -7.99 6.72
N PRO A 146 9.51 -8.23 6.47
CA PRO A 146 9.05 -8.92 5.26
C PRO A 146 9.15 -7.99 4.04
N SER A 147 10.37 -7.75 3.54
CA SER A 147 10.67 -6.77 2.50
C SER A 147 9.92 -7.05 1.20
N LEU A 148 9.77 -8.32 0.79
CA LEU A 148 9.00 -8.65 -0.42
C LEU A 148 7.51 -8.31 -0.27
N ALA A 149 6.92 -8.58 0.89
CA ALA A 149 5.54 -8.19 1.16
C ALA A 149 5.38 -6.67 1.23
N CYS A 150 6.41 -5.94 1.72
CA CYS A 150 6.42 -4.49 1.71
C CYS A 150 6.53 -3.91 0.29
N ASP A 151 7.17 -4.60 -0.64
CA ASP A 151 7.26 -4.19 -2.04
C ASP A 151 5.91 -4.43 -2.74
N LEU A 152 5.39 -5.66 -2.66
CA LEU A 152 4.17 -6.07 -3.36
C LEU A 152 2.89 -5.42 -2.81
N VAL A 153 2.88 -4.98 -1.54
CA VAL A 153 1.71 -4.29 -0.97
C VAL A 153 1.45 -2.92 -1.61
N GLU A 154 2.47 -2.30 -2.20
CA GLU A 154 2.37 -0.95 -2.76
C GLU A 154 1.36 -0.87 -3.92
N GLU A 155 1.09 -1.98 -4.62
CA GLU A 155 0.06 -2.05 -5.67
C GLU A 155 -1.35 -1.75 -5.11
N TRP A 156 -1.58 -2.08 -3.84
CA TRP A 156 -2.90 -2.08 -3.22
C TRP A 156 -3.16 -0.88 -2.32
N ARG A 157 -2.13 -0.18 -1.84
CA ARG A 157 -2.31 0.86 -0.81
C ARG A 157 -3.27 1.96 -1.23
N ALA A 158 -3.07 2.55 -2.41
CA ALA A 158 -3.94 3.60 -2.92
C ALA A 158 -5.36 3.08 -3.23
N PHE A 159 -5.46 1.89 -3.85
CA PHE A 159 -6.74 1.37 -4.32
C PHE A 159 -7.59 0.71 -3.22
N LEU A 160 -7.01 -0.14 -2.37
CA LEU A 160 -7.75 -0.80 -1.28
C LEU A 160 -7.67 0.00 0.02
N GLY A 161 -6.47 0.41 0.42
CA GLY A 161 -6.23 1.03 1.74
C GLY A 161 -6.83 2.44 1.84
N ASP A 162 -6.30 3.36 1.03
CA ASP A 162 -6.64 4.78 1.11
C ASP A 162 -8.11 5.01 0.78
N ARG A 163 -8.66 4.27 -0.20
CA ARG A 163 -10.08 4.33 -0.53
C ARG A 163 -10.98 3.87 0.60
N LEU A 164 -10.62 2.81 1.33
CA LEU A 164 -11.40 2.35 2.48
C LEU A 164 -11.41 3.44 3.57
N VAL A 165 -10.23 3.96 3.94
CA VAL A 165 -10.09 5.00 4.97
C VAL A 165 -10.86 6.25 4.59
N LEU A 166 -10.65 6.79 3.38
CA LEU A 166 -11.39 7.95 2.88
C LEU A 166 -12.89 7.67 2.80
N GLY A 167 -13.30 6.45 2.47
CA GLY A 167 -14.69 6.04 2.42
C GLY A 167 -15.35 6.12 3.79
N LEU A 168 -14.71 5.54 4.81
CA LEU A 168 -15.21 5.52 6.19
C LEU A 168 -15.28 6.93 6.80
N ILE A 169 -14.23 7.73 6.61
CA ILE A 169 -14.19 9.12 7.10
C ILE A 169 -15.24 9.98 6.40
N ASN A 170 -15.28 9.97 5.06
CA ASN A 170 -16.14 10.88 4.29
C ASN A 170 -17.63 10.51 4.42
N LYS A 171 -17.95 9.23 4.65
CA LYS A 171 -19.31 8.77 4.99
C LYS A 171 -19.67 8.99 6.46
N LYS A 172 -18.79 9.59 7.26
CA LYS A 172 -18.96 9.81 8.71
C LYS A 172 -19.22 8.51 9.49
N SER A 173 -18.71 7.39 9.00
CA SER A 173 -18.74 6.11 9.72
C SER A 173 -17.70 6.04 10.84
N ILE A 174 -16.76 6.99 10.85
CA ILE A 174 -15.76 7.20 11.89
C ILE A 174 -15.79 8.68 12.27
N SER A 175 -15.79 8.98 13.56
CA SER A 175 -15.68 10.33 14.15
C SER A 175 -14.30 10.54 14.77
N VAL A 176 -13.92 11.80 15.00
CA VAL A 176 -12.74 12.16 15.81
C VAL A 176 -12.86 11.67 17.25
N ASP A 177 -14.09 11.53 17.76
CA ASP A 177 -14.37 11.03 19.11
C ASP A 177 -14.10 9.53 19.26
N ASP A 178 -13.86 8.81 18.16
CA ASP A 178 -13.50 7.39 18.17
C ASP A 178 -12.03 7.14 18.54
N PHE A 179 -11.28 8.21 18.82
CA PHE A 179 -9.85 8.18 19.11
C PHE A 179 -9.55 8.61 20.54
N VAL A 180 -8.45 8.09 21.06
CA VAL A 180 -7.81 8.54 22.30
C VAL A 180 -6.61 9.39 21.89
N TYR A 181 -6.53 10.60 22.44
CA TYR A 181 -5.44 11.53 22.22
C TYR A 181 -4.57 11.60 23.47
N ARG A 182 -3.26 11.51 23.30
CA ARG A 182 -2.26 11.59 24.37
C ARG A 182 -1.26 12.69 24.03
N ASP A 183 -0.96 13.53 25.01
CA ASP A 183 0.16 14.47 24.90
C ASP A 183 1.46 13.72 25.19
N VAL A 184 2.15 13.32 24.12
CA VAL A 184 3.40 12.56 24.19
C VAL A 184 4.53 13.44 23.66
N LYS A 185 5.44 13.84 24.56
CA LYS A 185 6.59 14.69 24.22
C LYS A 185 7.75 13.90 23.64
N ASP A 186 7.96 12.68 24.12
CA ASP A 186 8.97 11.75 23.63
C ASP A 186 8.32 10.62 22.85
N THR A 187 8.59 10.59 21.55
CA THR A 187 8.08 9.56 20.64
C THR A 187 9.07 8.43 20.38
N ASP A 188 10.26 8.47 20.97
CA ASP A 188 11.22 7.38 20.89
C ASP A 188 10.72 6.21 21.74
N PHE A 189 10.83 5.00 21.21
CA PHE A 189 10.34 3.80 21.87
C PHE A 189 11.35 2.67 21.75
N VAL A 190 11.48 1.90 22.82
CA VAL A 190 12.42 0.77 22.88
C VAL A 190 11.77 -0.53 22.42
N ASP A 191 10.48 -0.70 22.72
CA ASP A 191 9.72 -1.90 22.37
C ASP A 191 8.26 -1.57 22.01
N GLU A 192 7.48 -2.61 21.70
CA GLU A 192 6.09 -2.47 21.26
C GLU A 192 5.15 -2.03 22.40
N LYS A 193 5.48 -2.36 23.65
CA LYS A 193 4.71 -1.94 24.83
C LYS A 193 4.93 -0.46 25.09
N ASP A 194 6.17 0.00 25.01
CA ASP A 194 6.56 1.39 25.13
C ASP A 194 5.96 2.25 24.00
N LEU A 195 6.01 1.74 22.76
CA LEU A 195 5.34 2.36 21.63
C LEU A 195 3.84 2.53 21.89
N ARG A 196 3.17 1.54 22.49
CA ARG A 196 1.74 1.62 22.77
C ARG A 196 1.42 2.71 23.79
N SER A 197 2.21 2.85 24.85
CA SER A 197 2.05 3.95 25.82
C SER A 197 2.37 5.31 25.23
N LYS A 198 3.31 5.38 24.28
CA LYS A 198 3.79 6.62 23.64
C LYS A 198 3.10 6.97 22.32
N ARG A 199 1.98 6.32 21.97
CA ARG A 199 1.17 6.69 20.79
C ARG A 199 0.37 7.96 21.07
N PRO A 200 0.60 9.07 20.33
CA PRO A 200 -0.20 10.30 20.48
C PRO A 200 -1.66 10.10 20.12
N VAL A 201 -1.95 9.23 19.14
CA VAL A 201 -3.31 8.92 18.71
C VAL A 201 -3.51 7.41 18.62
N GLU A 202 -4.57 6.91 19.24
CA GLU A 202 -4.96 5.49 19.22
C GLU A 202 -6.47 5.35 18.97
N MET A 203 -6.86 4.35 18.16
CA MET A 203 -8.25 4.01 17.96
C MET A 203 -8.85 3.34 19.21
N LYS A 204 -10.06 3.73 19.60
CA LYS A 204 -10.82 3.01 20.63
C LYS A 204 -11.13 1.57 20.18
N PRO A 205 -11.28 0.60 21.10
CA PRO A 205 -11.56 -0.79 20.73
C PRO A 205 -12.82 -0.98 19.89
N ALA A 206 -13.86 -0.19 20.13
CA ALA A 206 -15.12 -0.25 19.38
C ALA A 206 -14.92 0.10 17.90
N ILE A 207 -14.26 1.22 17.61
CA ILE A 207 -14.00 1.64 16.23
C ILE A 207 -13.01 0.72 15.53
N CYS A 208 -12.03 0.16 16.25
CA CYS A 208 -11.11 -0.84 15.69
C CYS A 208 -11.87 -2.07 15.18
N ARG A 209 -12.83 -2.59 15.96
CA ARG A 209 -13.70 -3.70 15.53
C ARG A 209 -14.58 -3.33 14.33
N ALA A 210 -15.21 -2.15 14.35
CA ALA A 210 -16.04 -1.69 13.24
C ALA A 210 -15.21 -1.47 11.95
N PHE A 211 -13.97 -0.98 12.09
CA PHE A 211 -13.01 -0.87 11.00
C PHE A 211 -12.69 -2.24 10.40
N LEU A 212 -12.36 -3.23 11.24
CA LEU A 212 -12.08 -4.60 10.79
C LEU A 212 -13.27 -5.22 10.05
N GLN A 213 -14.50 -5.04 10.56
CA GLN A 213 -15.71 -5.50 9.87
C GLN A 213 -15.88 -4.83 8.49
N SER A 214 -15.59 -3.53 8.40
CA SER A 214 -15.64 -2.79 7.14
C SER A 214 -14.54 -3.25 6.17
N TYR A 215 -13.35 -3.53 6.70
CA TYR A 215 -12.22 -4.09 5.95
C TYR A 215 -12.56 -5.47 5.38
N GLU A 216 -13.12 -6.38 6.17
CA GLU A 216 -13.52 -7.71 5.68
C GLU A 216 -14.56 -7.64 4.57
N LYS A 217 -15.58 -6.78 4.71
CA LYS A 217 -16.57 -6.54 3.65
C LYS A 217 -15.92 -5.93 2.40
N TRP A 218 -14.92 -5.06 2.58
CA TRP A 218 -14.16 -4.47 1.50
C TRP A 218 -13.32 -5.52 0.76
N MET A 219 -12.73 -6.47 1.48
CA MET A 219 -11.92 -7.55 0.92
C MET A 219 -12.73 -8.59 0.11
N GLN A 220 -14.05 -8.64 0.32
CA GLN A 220 -14.99 -9.46 -0.44
C GLN A 220 -15.52 -8.77 -1.71
N GLN A 221 -15.31 -7.46 -1.88
CA GLN A 221 -15.76 -6.74 -3.06
C GLN A 221 -15.13 -7.35 -4.32
N LYS A 222 -15.93 -7.42 -5.39
CA LYS A 222 -15.51 -7.99 -6.66
C LYS A 222 -14.71 -6.98 -7.47
N ILE A 223 -13.60 -7.44 -8.03
CA ILE A 223 -12.75 -6.72 -8.97
C ILE A 223 -12.67 -7.56 -10.24
N LEU A 224 -12.86 -6.91 -11.39
CA LEU A 224 -12.63 -7.51 -12.70
C LEU A 224 -11.13 -7.65 -12.95
N ASP A 225 -10.67 -8.87 -13.16
CA ASP A 225 -9.33 -9.15 -13.62
C ASP A 225 -9.21 -8.88 -15.13
N PRO A 226 -8.39 -7.90 -15.55
CA PRO A 226 -8.27 -7.57 -16.97
C PRO A 226 -7.63 -8.70 -17.79
N VAL A 227 -6.87 -9.60 -17.15
CA VAL A 227 -6.17 -10.69 -17.85
C VAL A 227 -7.11 -11.85 -18.16
N SER A 228 -7.87 -12.34 -17.17
CA SER A 228 -8.78 -13.47 -17.35
C SER A 228 -10.22 -13.08 -17.70
N GLY A 229 -10.59 -11.80 -17.55
CA GLY A 229 -11.96 -11.32 -17.73
C GLY A 229 -12.94 -11.77 -16.64
N LYS A 230 -12.46 -12.42 -15.57
CA LYS A 230 -13.26 -12.93 -14.46
C LYS A 230 -13.26 -11.98 -13.28
N GLU A 231 -14.27 -12.09 -12.43
CA GLU A 231 -14.36 -11.32 -11.18
C GLU A 231 -13.86 -12.13 -9.98
N PHE A 232 -13.02 -11.49 -9.17
CA PHE A 232 -12.48 -12.07 -7.95
C PHE A 232 -12.72 -11.15 -6.77
N GLY A 233 -12.84 -11.72 -5.55
CA GLY A 233 -12.80 -10.90 -4.35
C GLY A 233 -11.43 -10.22 -4.22
N CYS A 234 -11.36 -9.02 -3.63
CA CYS A 234 -10.08 -8.31 -3.46
C CYS A 234 -8.99 -9.20 -2.83
N ARG A 235 -9.33 -9.99 -1.79
CA ARG A 235 -8.38 -10.91 -1.13
C ARG A 235 -7.84 -11.96 -2.09
N GLU A 236 -8.74 -12.61 -2.82
CA GLU A 236 -8.39 -13.60 -3.82
C GLU A 236 -7.55 -13.00 -4.95
N TYR A 237 -7.86 -11.76 -5.34
CA TYR A 237 -7.14 -11.06 -6.38
C TYR A 237 -5.70 -10.71 -5.93
N ILE A 238 -5.49 -10.28 -4.68
CA ILE A 238 -4.14 -10.14 -4.09
C ILE A 238 -3.38 -11.45 -4.22
N PHE A 239 -3.98 -12.56 -3.80
CA PHE A 239 -3.35 -13.88 -3.86
C PHE A 239 -2.95 -14.27 -5.30
N LYS A 240 -3.85 -14.09 -6.27
CA LYS A 240 -3.57 -14.33 -7.69
C LYS A 240 -2.46 -13.44 -8.24
N GLN A 241 -2.39 -12.20 -7.80
CA GLN A 241 -1.34 -11.28 -8.23
C GLN A 241 0.03 -11.74 -7.71
N VAL A 242 0.10 -12.22 -6.47
CA VAL A 242 1.33 -12.82 -5.92
C VAL A 242 1.69 -14.12 -6.66
N GLN A 243 0.72 -14.95 -7.07
CA GLN A 243 0.99 -16.11 -7.92
C GLN A 243 1.57 -15.72 -9.29
N ARG A 244 1.09 -14.63 -9.90
CA ARG A 244 1.65 -14.11 -11.16
C ARG A 244 3.08 -13.61 -10.97
N PHE A 245 3.36 -13.01 -9.82
CA PHE A 245 4.71 -12.57 -9.48
C PHE A 245 5.66 -13.77 -9.29
N GLU A 246 5.22 -14.84 -8.61
CA GLU A 246 5.99 -16.08 -8.51
C GLU A 246 6.30 -16.67 -9.90
N LYS A 247 5.30 -16.81 -10.78
CA LYS A 247 5.50 -17.29 -12.16
C LYS A 247 6.43 -16.41 -12.98
N HIS A 248 6.42 -15.10 -12.75
CA HIS A 248 7.37 -14.20 -13.39
C HIS A 248 8.81 -14.54 -12.99
N LEU A 249 9.05 -14.82 -11.71
CA LEU A 249 10.37 -15.19 -11.21
C LEU A 249 10.81 -16.59 -11.69
N SER A 250 9.92 -17.58 -11.63
CA SER A 250 10.26 -18.98 -11.92
C SER A 250 10.23 -19.33 -13.42
N GLN A 251 9.26 -18.78 -14.17
CA GLN A 251 8.99 -19.13 -15.57
C GLN A 251 9.31 -18.00 -16.55
N LYS A 252 9.84 -16.87 -16.08
CA LYS A 252 10.12 -15.66 -16.88
C LYS A 252 8.90 -15.13 -17.66
N GLU A 253 7.68 -15.45 -17.20
CA GLU A 253 6.45 -14.85 -17.74
C GLU A 253 6.47 -13.33 -17.51
N LYS A 254 5.86 -12.52 -18.37
CA LYS A 254 5.85 -11.07 -18.17
C LYS A 254 4.91 -10.68 -17.02
N TYR A 255 5.45 -10.19 -15.91
CA TYR A 255 4.62 -9.62 -14.82
C TYR A 255 3.90 -8.35 -15.28
N GLN A 256 2.58 -8.34 -15.07
CA GLN A 256 1.73 -7.17 -15.26
C GLN A 256 1.17 -6.76 -13.88
N PRO A 257 1.61 -5.61 -13.33
CA PRO A 257 1.16 -5.19 -12.03
C PRO A 257 -0.30 -4.71 -12.07
N PHE A 258 -0.96 -4.67 -10.91
CA PHE A 258 -2.33 -4.23 -10.82
C PHE A 258 -2.48 -2.74 -11.12
N LEU A 259 -3.32 -2.43 -12.11
CA LEU A 259 -3.71 -1.07 -12.46
C LEU A 259 -5.21 -0.87 -12.27
N TRP A 260 -5.57 0.08 -11.43
CA TRP A 260 -6.96 0.39 -11.20
C TRP A 260 -7.59 1.10 -12.40
N ALA A 261 -8.58 0.47 -13.04
CA ALA A 261 -9.29 1.00 -14.21
C ALA A 261 -10.12 2.29 -13.92
N GLY A 262 -10.27 2.71 -12.66
CA GLY A 262 -11.06 3.90 -12.30
C GLY A 262 -12.56 3.62 -12.09
N ARG A 263 -13.01 2.37 -12.21
CA ARG A 263 -14.35 1.94 -11.83
C ARG A 263 -14.30 1.27 -10.45
N VAL A 264 -15.21 1.69 -9.58
CA VAL A 264 -15.83 1.12 -8.35
C VAL A 264 -16.31 2.32 -7.56
#